data_AF-A0ABD5DTP4-F1
#
_entry.id   AF-A0ABD5DTP4-F1
#
_cell.length_a   1.000
_cell.length_b   1.000
_cell.length_c   1.000
_cell.angle_alpha   90.00
_cell.angle_beta   90.00
_cell.angle_gamma   90.00
#
_symmetry.space_group_name_H-M   'P 1'
#
loop_
_entity.id
_entity.type
_entity.pdbx_description
1 polymer ?
#
loop_
_entity_poly.entity_id
_entity_poly.type
_entity_poly.pdbx_seq_one_letter_code
_entity_poly.pdbx_strand_id
1 'polypeptide(L)'
;LICGIESSLRSTLHLMSDGEEDRLYVNKIMNKEMIIDAKNKGLPISALAFSNEQDFHKKITNDEKINLIKLRNDLMHGNIREFTEYFEEQRIFYPEHLIDSLVEIILISKKWIKELSEFKNTI
;
A
#
# COMPACT_ATOMS: atom_id res chain seq x y z
N LEU A 1 -5.11 -8.80 -0.41
CA LEU A 1 -3.69 -8.52 -0.10
C LEU A 1 -3.46 -7.06 0.28
N ILE A 2 -3.82 -6.08 -0.57
CA ILE A 2 -3.75 -4.63 -0.24
C ILE A 2 -4.42 -4.32 1.11
N CYS A 3 -5.64 -4.81 1.34
CA CYS A 3 -6.33 -4.60 2.62
C CYS A 3 -5.58 -5.21 3.82
N GLY A 4 -4.82 -6.28 3.61
CA GLY A 4 -3.98 -6.89 4.65
C GLY A 4 -2.75 -6.05 4.98
N ILE A 5 -2.10 -5.46 3.97
CA ILE A 5 -1.03 -4.47 4.15
C ILE A 5 -1.58 -3.26 4.92
N GLU A 6 -2.69 -2.69 4.45
CA GLU A 6 -3.36 -1.54 5.09
C GLU A 6 -3.73 -1.84 6.55
N SER A 7 -4.36 -2.98 6.82
CA SER A 7 -4.73 -3.40 8.17
C SER A 7 -3.52 -3.59 9.08
N SER A 8 -2.47 -4.27 8.62
CA SER A 8 -1.27 -4.52 9.43
C SER A 8 -0.45 -3.25 9.69
N LEU A 9 -0.34 -2.35 8.71
CA LEU A 9 0.28 -1.04 8.87
C LEU A 9 -0.47 -0.24 9.95
N ARG A 10 -1.80 -0.22 9.85
CA ARG A 10 -2.69 0.50 10.77
C ARG A 10 -2.59 0.01 12.19
N SER A 11 -2.71 -1.29 12.40
CA SER A 11 -2.57 -1.89 13.73
C SER A 11 -1.18 -1.67 14.30
N THR A 12 -0.13 -1.76 13.49
CA THR A 12 1.25 -1.54 13.98
C THR A 12 1.45 -0.08 14.39
N LEU A 13 1.02 0.88 13.56
CA LEU A 13 1.09 2.30 13.89
C LEU A 13 0.31 2.65 15.17
N HIS A 14 -0.85 2.01 15.37
CA HIS A 14 -1.65 2.15 16.58
C HIS A 14 -0.90 1.64 17.80
N LEU A 15 -0.34 0.43 17.73
CA LEU A 15 0.42 -0.17 18.84
C LEU A 15 1.67 0.63 19.22
N MET A 16 2.23 1.38 18.28
CA MET A 16 3.39 2.26 18.50
C MET A 16 3.01 3.65 18.99
N SER A 17 1.73 4.01 18.98
CA SER A 17 1.24 5.21 19.64
C SER A 17 0.83 4.79 21.06
N ASP A 18 1.33 5.47 22.10
CA ASP A 18 0.97 5.21 23.51
C ASP A 18 -0.51 5.54 23.86
N GLY A 19 -1.41 5.53 22.89
CA GLY A 19 -2.81 5.90 23.05
C GLY A 19 -3.61 4.84 23.81
N GLU A 20 -4.39 5.28 24.80
CA GLU A 20 -5.35 4.46 25.53
C GLU A 20 -6.59 4.05 24.70
N GLU A 21 -6.70 4.51 23.45
CA GLU A 21 -7.84 4.23 22.58
C GLU A 21 -7.96 2.75 22.20
N ASP A 22 -9.21 2.30 22.14
CA ASP A 22 -9.63 0.92 21.95
C ASP A 22 -8.84 0.23 20.83
N ARG A 23 -8.03 -0.77 21.21
CA ARG A 23 -7.02 -1.44 20.38
C ARG A 23 -7.61 -2.18 19.17
N LEU A 24 -8.93 -2.24 19.08
CA LEU A 24 -9.67 -3.13 18.20
C LEU A 24 -10.00 -2.51 16.83
N TYR A 25 -10.03 -1.18 16.68
CA TYR A 25 -10.37 -0.59 15.37
C TYR A 25 -9.93 0.87 15.17
N VAL A 26 -8.88 1.10 14.40
CA VAL A 26 -8.55 2.45 13.90
C VAL A 26 -9.33 2.69 12.61
N ASN A 27 -10.25 3.65 12.52
CA ASN A 27 -10.99 3.90 11.28
C ASN A 27 -10.20 4.79 10.29
N LYS A 28 -9.00 4.35 9.86
CA LYS A 28 -8.16 5.09 8.91
C LYS A 28 -7.84 4.26 7.69
N ILE A 29 -8.11 4.81 6.51
CA ILE A 29 -7.75 4.21 5.21
C ILE A 29 -6.27 4.51 4.93
N MET A 30 -5.59 3.60 4.24
CA MET A 30 -4.20 3.83 3.82
C MET A 30 -4.12 5.06 2.91
N ASN A 31 -3.50 6.11 3.44
CA ASN A 31 -3.23 7.35 2.74
C ASN A 31 -1.74 7.71 2.86
N LYS A 32 -1.33 8.78 2.19
CA LYS A 32 0.08 9.19 2.17
C LYS A 32 0.60 9.59 3.56
N GLU A 33 -0.22 10.28 4.34
CA GLU A 33 0.10 10.69 5.71
C GLU A 33 0.40 9.48 6.60
N MET A 34 -0.31 8.37 6.43
CA MET A 34 -0.08 7.13 7.15
C MET A 34 1.28 6.51 6.80
N ILE A 35 1.70 6.58 5.54
CA ILE A 35 3.05 6.15 5.12
C ILE A 35 4.13 7.08 5.71
N ILE A 36 3.86 8.39 5.77
CA ILE A 36 4.75 9.36 6.39
C ILE A 36 4.88 9.10 7.91
N ASP A 37 3.78 8.88 8.62
CA ASP A 37 3.80 8.52 10.05
C ASP A 37 4.59 7.23 10.28
N ALA A 38 4.36 6.21 9.44
CA ALA A 38 5.10 4.96 9.49
C ALA A 38 6.60 5.17 9.29
N LYS A 39 6.99 6.01 8.32
CA LYS A 39 8.39 6.38 8.11
C LYS A 39 8.99 7.06 9.34
N ASN A 40 8.28 8.03 9.90
CA ASN A 40 8.76 8.81 11.06
C ASN A 40 8.92 7.96 12.31
N LYS A 41 8.09 6.91 12.46
CA LYS A 41 8.19 5.90 13.53
C LYS A 41 9.19 4.78 13.22
N GLY A 42 9.89 4.83 12.08
CA GLY A 42 10.94 3.87 11.73
C GLY A 42 10.45 2.53 11.18
N LEU A 43 9.17 2.41 10.81
CA LEU A 43 8.68 1.19 10.15
C LEU A 43 9.40 0.98 8.81
N PRO A 44 9.57 -0.27 8.35
CA PRO A 44 10.27 -0.60 7.12
C PRO A 44 9.41 -0.32 5.87
N ILE A 45 9.04 0.94 5.66
CA ILE A 45 8.15 1.37 4.58
C ILE A 45 8.73 1.09 3.18
N SER A 46 10.04 0.90 3.05
CA SER A 46 10.70 0.48 1.80
C SER A 46 10.20 -0.87 1.27
N ALA A 47 9.61 -1.71 2.12
CA ALA A 47 8.93 -2.93 1.68
C ALA A 47 7.66 -2.68 0.85
N LEU A 48 7.07 -1.49 0.97
CA LEU A 48 5.79 -1.14 0.33
C LEU A 48 5.93 -0.60 -1.10
N ALA A 49 7.17 -0.36 -1.55
CA ALA A 49 7.46 0.15 -2.89
C ALA A 49 7.26 -0.92 -3.97
N PHE A 50 6.70 -0.53 -5.10
CA PHE A 50 6.66 -1.38 -6.30
C PHE A 50 8.07 -1.59 -6.85
N SER A 51 8.30 -2.72 -7.54
CA SER A 51 9.61 -3.05 -8.11
C SER A 51 10.10 -2.01 -9.12
N ASN A 52 9.17 -1.43 -9.87
CA ASN A 52 9.41 -0.38 -10.85
C ASN A 52 9.29 1.05 -10.28
N GLU A 53 9.02 1.20 -8.98
CA GLU A 53 8.82 2.51 -8.37
C GLU A 53 10.16 3.16 -8.01
N GLN A 54 10.64 3.97 -8.94
CA GLN A 54 11.80 4.82 -8.70
C GLN A 54 11.49 5.87 -7.65
N ASP A 55 12.52 6.21 -6.86
CA ASP A 55 12.49 7.34 -5.93
C ASP A 55 11.34 7.28 -4.90
N PHE A 56 10.88 6.09 -4.48
CA PHE A 56 9.79 5.91 -3.51
C PHE A 56 9.86 6.85 -2.29
N HIS A 57 11.05 6.98 -1.69
CA HIS A 57 11.26 7.88 -0.55
C HIS A 57 11.11 9.37 -0.87
N LYS A 58 11.45 9.79 -2.09
CA LYS A 58 11.22 11.16 -2.57
C LYS A 58 9.75 11.38 -2.93
N LYS A 59 9.07 10.37 -3.48
CA LYS A 59 7.62 10.45 -3.74
C LYS A 59 6.83 10.71 -2.48
N ILE A 60 7.24 10.10 -1.36
CA ILE A 60 6.65 10.34 -0.04
C ILE A 60 6.74 11.83 0.36
N THR A 61 7.80 12.54 -0.01
CA THR A 61 8.01 13.94 0.37
C THR A 61 7.45 14.95 -0.63
N ASN A 62 7.40 14.62 -1.93
CA ASN A 62 7.18 15.59 -3.01
C ASN A 62 5.73 15.67 -3.53
N ASP A 63 4.74 15.36 -2.71
CA ASP A 63 3.32 15.27 -3.11
C ASP A 63 2.99 14.31 -4.29
N GLU A 64 3.97 13.51 -4.74
CA GLU A 64 3.73 12.50 -5.78
C GLU A 64 2.89 11.32 -5.29
N LYS A 65 2.17 10.68 -6.23
CA LYS A 65 1.38 9.48 -5.96
C LYS A 65 2.29 8.27 -5.75
N ILE A 66 2.11 7.61 -4.62
CA ILE A 66 2.72 6.31 -4.32
C ILE A 66 1.92 5.22 -5.03
N ASN A 67 2.59 4.33 -5.76
CA ASN A 67 1.95 3.33 -6.63
C ASN A 67 0.97 2.43 -5.85
N LEU A 68 1.35 1.99 -4.65
CA LEU A 68 0.49 1.17 -3.79
C LEU A 68 -0.82 1.89 -3.40
N ILE A 69 -0.73 3.18 -3.04
CA ILE A 69 -1.91 3.97 -2.68
C ILE A 69 -2.78 4.21 -3.91
N LYS A 70 -2.15 4.54 -5.04
CA LYS A 70 -2.84 4.73 -6.32
C LYS A 70 -3.63 3.49 -6.70
N LEU A 71 -2.97 2.32 -6.75
CA LEU A 71 -3.63 1.05 -7.08
C LEU A 71 -4.76 0.72 -6.11
N ARG A 72 -4.57 0.93 -4.79
CA ARG A 72 -5.63 0.77 -3.79
C ARG A 72 -6.84 1.62 -4.15
N ASN A 73 -6.64 2.90 -4.43
CA ASN A 73 -7.73 3.81 -4.74
C ASN A 73 -8.41 3.44 -6.06
N ASP A 74 -7.62 3.09 -7.09
CA ASP A 74 -8.16 2.76 -8.39
C ASP A 74 -9.03 1.49 -8.34
N LEU A 75 -8.60 0.46 -7.61
CA LEU A 75 -9.39 -0.75 -7.42
C LEU A 75 -10.63 -0.54 -6.53
N MET A 76 -10.53 0.26 -5.47
CA MET A 76 -11.66 0.48 -4.54
C MET A 76 -12.71 1.45 -5.07
N HIS A 77 -12.35 2.34 -6.00
CA HIS A 77 -13.27 3.30 -6.61
C HIS A 77 -13.69 2.92 -8.04
N GLY A 78 -13.17 1.80 -8.57
CA GLY A 78 -13.49 1.37 -9.93
C GLY A 78 -12.84 2.25 -11.01
N ASN A 79 -11.72 2.91 -10.72
CA ASN A 79 -10.94 3.64 -11.73
C ASN A 79 -10.13 2.66 -12.59
N ILE A 80 -10.81 1.79 -13.32
CA ILE A 80 -10.20 0.70 -14.09
C ILE A 80 -9.71 1.13 -15.48
N ARG A 81 -9.85 2.42 -15.81
CA ARG A 81 -9.57 2.95 -17.16
C ARG A 81 -8.15 2.68 -17.65
N GLU A 82 -7.19 2.60 -16.75
CA GLU A 82 -5.79 2.29 -17.08
C GLU A 82 -5.52 0.80 -17.29
N PHE A 83 -6.43 -0.06 -16.84
CA PHE A 83 -6.39 -1.51 -17.01
C PHE A 83 -7.35 -1.96 -18.11
N THR A 84 -7.68 -1.08 -19.05
CA THR A 84 -8.57 -1.43 -20.17
C THR A 84 -7.80 -1.41 -21.47
N GLU A 85 -8.18 -2.29 -22.38
CA GLU A 85 -7.65 -2.33 -23.73
C GLU A 85 -8.72 -1.92 -24.74
N TYR A 86 -8.28 -1.42 -25.89
CA TYR A 86 -9.19 -1.10 -26.99
C TYR A 86 -9.51 -2.35 -27.79
N PHE A 87 -10.80 -2.58 -28.01
CA PHE A 87 -11.32 -3.59 -28.90
C PHE A 87 -12.48 -2.98 -29.69
N GLU A 88 -12.35 -2.93 -31.02
CA GLU A 88 -13.39 -2.40 -31.93
C GLU A 88 -14.01 -1.08 -31.42
N GLU A 89 -13.14 -0.08 -31.17
CA GLU A 89 -13.48 1.27 -30.65
C GLU A 89 -13.99 1.34 -29.20
N GLN A 90 -14.21 0.21 -28.54
CA GLN A 90 -14.63 0.15 -27.13
C GLN A 90 -13.43 -0.10 -26.21
N ARG A 91 -13.51 0.44 -24.98
CA ARG A 91 -12.59 0.05 -23.91
C ARG A 91 -13.19 -1.10 -23.14
N ILE A 92 -12.52 -2.24 -23.15
CA ILE A 92 -12.95 -3.43 -22.43
C ILE A 92 -11.97 -3.70 -21.30
N PHE A 93 -12.51 -4.02 -20.14
CA PHE A 93 -11.75 -4.49 -18.98
C PHE A 93 -11.94 -6.00 -18.86
N TYR A 94 -10.82 -6.70 -18.73
CA TYR A 94 -10.78 -8.09 -18.33
C TYR A 94 -9.94 -8.22 -17.05
N PRO A 95 -10.30 -9.12 -16.11
CA PRO A 95 -9.52 -9.32 -14.89
C PRO A 95 -8.02 -9.58 -15.12
N GLU A 96 -7.68 -10.19 -16.26
CA GLU A 96 -6.33 -10.48 -16.71
C GLU A 96 -5.47 -9.22 -16.88
N HIS A 97 -6.08 -8.06 -17.16
CA HIS A 97 -5.38 -6.78 -17.24
C HIS A 97 -4.81 -6.32 -15.90
N LEU A 98 -5.19 -6.96 -14.79
CA LEU A 98 -4.63 -6.71 -13.46
C LEU A 98 -3.48 -7.64 -13.08
N ILE A 99 -3.10 -8.62 -13.92
CA ILE A 99 -2.12 -9.65 -13.54
C ILE A 99 -0.82 -9.04 -13.01
N ASP A 100 -0.24 -8.08 -13.72
CA ASP A 100 1.03 -7.45 -13.31
C ASP A 100 0.90 -6.75 -11.95
N SER A 101 -0.20 -6.00 -11.77
CA SER A 101 -0.53 -5.35 -10.48
C SER A 101 -0.70 -6.38 -9.35
N LEU A 102 -1.33 -7.52 -9.63
CA LEU A 102 -1.55 -8.58 -8.63
C LEU A 102 -0.24 -9.26 -8.24
N VAL A 103 0.63 -9.53 -9.21
CA VAL A 103 1.97 -10.11 -8.99
C VAL A 103 2.80 -9.18 -8.09
N GLU A 104 2.85 -7.89 -8.43
CA GLU A 104 3.54 -6.88 -7.62
C GLU A 104 3.00 -6.84 -6.18
N ILE A 105 1.68 -6.82 -6.01
CA ILE A 105 1.06 -6.82 -4.67
C ILE A 105 1.39 -8.09 -3.87
N ILE A 106 1.50 -9.26 -4.51
CA ILE A 106 1.93 -10.50 -3.84
C ILE A 106 3.38 -10.37 -3.34
N LEU A 107 4.28 -9.86 -4.19
CA LEU A 107 5.69 -9.68 -3.85
C LEU A 107 5.86 -8.67 -2.70
N ILE A 108 5.19 -7.52 -2.80
CA ILE A 108 5.15 -6.50 -1.75
C ILE A 108 4.60 -7.08 -0.44
N SER A 109 3.49 -7.84 -0.50
CA SER A 109 2.89 -8.43 0.70
C SER A 109 3.85 -9.38 1.41
N LYS A 110 4.56 -10.23 0.66
CA LYS A 110 5.57 -11.15 1.22
C LYS A 110 6.73 -10.39 1.86
N LYS A 111 7.26 -9.39 1.16
CA LYS A 111 8.35 -8.53 1.65
C LYS A 111 7.94 -7.78 2.92
N TRP A 112 6.75 -7.18 2.91
CA TRP A 112 6.18 -6.45 4.04
C TRP A 112 6.04 -7.33 5.28
N ILE A 113 5.46 -8.53 5.16
CA ILE A 113 5.30 -9.44 6.30
C ILE A 113 6.66 -9.81 6.90
N LYS A 114 7.66 -10.08 6.06
CA LYS A 114 9.01 -10.40 6.51
C LYS A 114 9.63 -9.21 7.27
N GLU A 115 9.73 -8.05 6.63
CA GLU A 115 10.38 -6.88 7.22
C GLU A 115 9.63 -6.38 8.47
N LEU A 116 8.30 -6.43 8.46
CA LEU A 116 7.49 -6.08 9.63
C LEU A 116 7.72 -7.05 10.79
N SER A 117 7.89 -8.35 10.51
CA SER A 117 8.20 -9.34 11.55
C SER A 117 9.60 -9.11 12.14
N GLU A 118 10.58 -8.80 11.31
CA GLU A 118 11.95 -8.48 11.75
C GLU A 118 11.97 -7.20 12.60
N PHE A 119 11.24 -6.17 12.16
CA PHE A 119 11.05 -4.94 12.91
C PHE A 119 10.45 -5.20 14.30
N LYS A 120 9.37 -5.98 14.38
CA LYS A 120 8.71 -6.33 15.65
C LYS A 120 9.58 -7.12 16.62
N ASN A 121 10.59 -7.84 16.15
CA ASN A 121 11.56 -8.52 17.02
C ASN A 121 12.62 -7.58 17.58
N THR A 122 12.67 -6.32 17.13
CA THR A 122 13.68 -5.32 17.47
C THR A 122 13.15 -4.26 18.47
N ILE A 123 11.84 -4.20 18.67
CA ILE A 123 11.13 -3.34 19.64
C ILE A 123 10.57 -4.18 20.77
#